data_AF-A0AAU7RLC7-F1
#
_entry.id   AF-A0AAU7RLC7-F1
#
_cell.length_a   1.000
_cell.length_b   1.000
_cell.length_c   1.000
_cell.angle_alpha   90.00
_cell.angle_beta   90.00
_cell.angle_gamma   90.00
#
_symmetry.space_group_name_H-M   'P 1'
#
loop_
_entity.id
_entity.type
_entity.pdbx_description
1 polymer ?
#
loop_
_entity_poly.entity_id
_entity_poly.type
_entity_poly.pdbx_seq_one_letter_code
_entity_poly.pdbx_strand_id
1 'polypeptide(L)'
;MNPVPEGAIPGTGRTIISEAAVAKVAGIAARAVPGVYSLGSGPSRALGAIRDAVGSSDHAAGVRAEVGETQVAVDINLVALYGHPLHGVANQVRAAVYRAVEELVGLQVIEVNVEITDVYIAPPQKPTTAKAVTVDKEVLQ
;
A
#
# COMPACT_ATOMS: atom_id res chain seq x y z
N MET A 1 29.45 8.24 -4.35
CA MET A 1 28.07 8.75 -4.41
C MET A 1 28.10 9.99 -5.27
N ASN A 2 27.44 9.97 -6.44
CA ASN A 2 27.33 11.18 -7.25
C ASN A 2 26.20 12.02 -6.62
N PRO A 3 26.44 13.28 -6.23
CA PRO A 3 25.36 14.14 -5.75
C PRO A 3 24.40 14.42 -6.91
N VAL A 4 23.10 14.33 -6.65
CA VAL A 4 22.09 14.89 -7.57
C VAL A 4 22.27 16.41 -7.60
N PRO A 5 22.27 17.05 -8.80
CA PRO A 5 22.39 18.49 -8.90
C PRO A 5 21.15 19.16 -8.29
N GLU A 6 21.37 19.88 -7.20
CA GLU A 6 20.40 20.81 -6.60
C GLU A 6 20.29 22.03 -7.52
N GLY A 7 19.29 22.00 -8.42
CA GLY A 7 19.10 23.06 -9.40
C GLY A 7 18.46 22.58 -10.69
N ALA A 8 17.20 22.15 -10.62
CA ALA A 8 16.36 22.20 -11.81
C ALA A 8 16.16 23.68 -12.15
N ILE A 9 16.63 24.11 -13.33
CA ILE A 9 16.31 25.44 -13.86
C ILE A 9 14.79 25.47 -14.00
N PRO A 10 14.04 26.33 -13.27
CA PRO A 10 12.60 26.37 -13.42
C PRO A 10 12.30 26.91 -14.83
N GLY A 11 11.99 26.01 -15.74
CA GLY A 11 11.20 26.36 -16.91
C GLY A 11 9.86 26.91 -16.42
N THR A 12 9.36 27.97 -17.04
CA THR A 12 8.04 28.51 -16.70
C THR A 12 6.96 27.52 -17.15
N GLY A 13 6.14 27.05 -16.22
CA GLY A 13 5.03 26.13 -16.48
C GLY A 13 4.20 25.89 -15.23
N ARG A 14 3.02 25.28 -15.38
CA ARG A 14 2.15 24.87 -14.26
C ARG A 14 2.19 23.36 -14.12
N THR A 15 2.58 22.88 -12.95
CA THR A 15 2.50 21.46 -12.58
C THR A 15 1.28 21.25 -11.69
N ILE A 16 0.48 20.22 -11.97
CA ILE A 16 -0.65 19.82 -11.13
C ILE A 16 -0.46 18.34 -10.85
N ILE A 17 -0.45 17.96 -9.57
CA ILE A 17 -0.42 16.56 -9.19
C ILE A 17 -1.86 16.11 -8.97
N SER A 18 -2.28 15.05 -9.67
CA SER A 18 -3.63 14.52 -9.51
C SER A 18 -3.79 13.79 -8.20
N GLU A 19 -5.00 13.83 -7.64
CA GLU A 19 -5.39 13.05 -6.46
C GLU A 19 -5.05 11.56 -6.63
N ALA A 20 -5.29 11.00 -7.82
CA ALA A 20 -4.96 9.62 -8.15
C ALA A 20 -3.46 9.31 -8.01
N ALA A 21 -2.59 10.26 -8.39
CA ALA A 21 -1.15 10.09 -8.23
C ALA A 21 -0.74 10.10 -6.76
N VAL A 22 -1.29 11.03 -5.96
CA VAL A 22 -1.01 11.09 -4.52
C VAL A 22 -1.54 9.87 -3.78
N ALA A 23 -2.77 9.44 -4.08
CA ALA A 23 -3.36 8.22 -3.53
C ALA A 23 -2.52 6.98 -3.85
N LYS A 24 -1.88 6.93 -5.03
CA LYS A 24 -0.98 5.83 -5.40
C LYS A 24 0.30 5.83 -4.56
N VAL A 25 0.92 6.99 -4.35
CA VAL A 25 2.12 7.12 -3.49
C VAL A 25 1.77 6.73 -2.06
N ALA A 26 0.70 7.28 -1.50
CA ALA A 26 0.22 6.96 -0.16
C ALA A 26 -0.11 5.47 0.00
N GLY A 27 -0.78 4.87 -1.01
CA GLY A 27 -1.11 3.44 -1.00
C GLY A 27 0.12 2.52 -1.05
N ILE A 28 1.17 2.90 -1.77
CA ILE A 28 2.45 2.16 -1.76
C ILE A 28 3.09 2.24 -0.38
N ALA A 29 3.16 3.45 0.20
CA ALA A 29 3.74 3.67 1.52
C ALA A 29 3.00 2.90 2.61
N ALA A 30 1.66 2.96 2.62
CA ALA A 30 0.83 2.26 3.58
C ALA A 30 0.98 0.73 3.49
N ARG A 31 1.09 0.16 2.28
CA ARG A 31 1.31 -1.29 2.08
C ARG A 31 2.68 -1.77 2.55
N ALA A 32 3.68 -0.89 2.61
CA ALA A 32 5.02 -1.24 3.06
C ALA A 32 5.13 -1.38 4.59
N VAL A 33 4.11 -0.95 5.34
CA VAL A 33 4.11 -1.03 6.81
C VAL A 33 3.87 -2.45 7.29
N PRO A 34 4.75 -3.01 8.16
CA PRO A 34 4.52 -4.31 8.78
C PRO A 34 3.20 -4.36 9.56
N GLY A 35 2.45 -5.44 9.36
CA GLY A 35 1.13 -5.60 9.96
C GLY A 35 -0.03 -5.11 9.08
N VAL A 36 0.23 -4.50 7.93
CA VAL A 36 -0.81 -4.26 6.90
C VAL A 36 -0.92 -5.50 6.01
N TYR A 37 -2.11 -6.08 5.92
CA TYR A 37 -2.39 -7.21 5.02
C TYR A 37 -2.80 -6.71 3.63
N SER A 38 -3.79 -5.83 3.60
CA SER A 38 -4.31 -5.23 2.37
C SER A 38 -4.88 -3.85 2.63
N LEU A 39 -4.90 -3.00 1.60
CA LEU A 39 -5.73 -1.79 1.59
C LEU A 39 -7.06 -2.08 0.89
N GLY A 40 -8.11 -1.40 1.33
CA GLY A 40 -9.48 -1.54 0.87
C GLY A 40 -10.23 -2.69 1.54
N SER A 41 -11.53 -2.76 1.29
CA SER A 41 -12.36 -3.87 1.74
C SER A 41 -11.99 -5.17 1.02
N GLY A 42 -11.86 -6.27 1.77
CA GLY A 42 -11.79 -7.62 1.19
C GLY A 42 -13.05 -7.99 0.40
N PRO A 43 -13.17 -9.24 -0.08
CA PRO A 43 -12.81 -9.67 -1.44
C PRO A 43 -13.51 -8.89 -2.58
N SER A 44 -13.39 -7.56 -2.67
CA SER A 44 -13.86 -6.81 -3.84
C SER A 44 -13.08 -7.11 -5.13
N ARG A 45 -11.99 -7.89 -5.05
CA ARG A 45 -11.23 -8.35 -6.23
C ARG A 45 -12.04 -9.24 -7.18
N ALA A 46 -13.04 -9.97 -6.70
CA ALA A 46 -13.89 -10.82 -7.56
C ALA A 46 -14.89 -10.03 -8.40
N LEU A 47 -15.25 -8.80 -7.98
CA LEU A 47 -16.11 -7.88 -8.74
C LEU A 47 -15.30 -6.85 -9.55
N GLY A 48 -14.02 -6.68 -9.23
CA GLY A 48 -13.10 -5.73 -9.90
C GLY A 48 -12.89 -6.02 -11.39
N ALA A 49 -12.83 -7.31 -11.78
CA ALA A 49 -12.65 -7.68 -13.19
C ALA A 49 -13.83 -7.26 -14.10
N ILE A 50 -15.00 -6.99 -13.52
CA ILE A 50 -16.19 -6.49 -14.24
C ILE A 50 -16.29 -4.95 -14.11
N ARG A 51 -15.77 -4.39 -13.01
CA ARG A 51 -15.73 -2.94 -12.73
C ARG A 51 -14.72 -2.19 -13.62
N ASP A 52 -13.60 -2.82 -13.97
CA ASP A 52 -12.58 -2.23 -14.88
C ASP A 52 -13.15 -1.89 -16.28
N ALA A 53 -14.26 -2.52 -16.68
CA ALA A 53 -14.93 -2.22 -17.95
C ALA A 53 -15.89 -1.01 -17.90
N VAL A 54 -16.26 -0.53 -16.70
CA VAL A 54 -17.29 0.51 -16.51
C VAL A 54 -16.78 1.58 -15.53
N GLY A 55 -15.78 2.33 -16.00
CA GLY A 55 -15.34 3.67 -15.56
C GLY A 55 -15.83 4.18 -14.20
N SER A 56 -15.33 3.63 -13.10
CA SER A 56 -15.55 4.22 -11.77
C SER A 56 -14.22 4.45 -11.09
N SER A 57 -13.77 5.71 -11.16
CA SER A 57 -12.86 6.39 -10.21
C SER A 57 -11.89 5.47 -9.46
N ASP A 58 -10.71 5.28 -10.07
CA ASP A 58 -9.49 4.68 -9.54
C ASP A 58 -9.04 5.31 -8.21
N HIS A 59 -9.70 4.94 -7.11
CA HIS A 59 -9.09 4.99 -5.80
C HIS A 59 -8.19 3.77 -5.69
N ALA A 60 -6.88 3.96 -5.49
CA ALA A 60 -5.94 2.89 -5.27
C ALA A 60 -6.46 2.01 -4.12
N ALA A 61 -7.05 0.85 -4.46
CA ALA A 61 -7.92 0.02 -3.60
C ALA A 61 -7.84 0.35 -2.10
N GLY A 62 -8.69 1.27 -1.62
CA GLY A 62 -8.76 1.70 -0.22
C GLY A 62 -8.04 2.99 0.17
N VAL A 63 -7.52 3.79 -0.76
CA VAL A 63 -6.90 5.09 -0.46
C VAL A 63 -7.59 6.20 -1.24
N ARG A 64 -7.98 7.26 -0.55
CA ARG A 64 -8.46 8.51 -1.13
C ARG A 64 -7.51 9.63 -0.73
N ALA A 65 -7.30 10.56 -1.64
CA ALA A 65 -6.53 11.76 -1.38
C ALA A 65 -7.32 12.95 -1.92
N GLU A 66 -7.40 14.00 -1.13
CA GLU A 66 -8.00 15.28 -1.54
C GLU A 66 -6.87 16.30 -1.63
N VAL A 67 -6.64 16.84 -2.83
CA VAL A 67 -5.49 17.69 -3.11
C VAL A 67 -5.95 19.13 -3.31
N GLY A 68 -5.47 20.02 -2.44
CA GLY A 68 -5.56 21.47 -2.60
C GLY A 68 -4.39 22.03 -3.41
N GLU A 69 -4.17 23.35 -3.33
CA GLU A 69 -3.05 23.98 -4.05
C GLU A 69 -1.68 23.61 -3.47
N THR A 70 -1.60 23.50 -2.14
CA THR A 70 -0.36 23.17 -1.41
C THR A 70 -0.53 22.07 -0.36
N GLN A 71 -1.78 21.70 -0.10
CA GLN A 71 -2.16 20.83 1.01
C GLN A 71 -2.82 19.56 0.51
N VAL A 72 -2.73 18.49 1.30
CA VAL A 72 -3.39 17.22 1.02
C VAL A 72 -3.92 16.55 2.29
N ALA A 73 -5.12 16.00 2.19
CA ALA A 73 -5.69 15.07 3.15
C ALA A 73 -5.70 13.66 2.55
N VAL A 74 -5.44 12.64 3.36
CA VAL A 74 -5.42 11.24 2.90
C VAL A 74 -6.27 10.36 3.81
N ASP A 75 -7.23 9.65 3.26
CA ASP A 75 -8.01 8.62 3.95
C ASP A 75 -7.60 7.23 3.49
N ILE A 76 -7.36 6.34 4.44
CA ILE A 76 -6.83 5.00 4.20
C ILE A 76 -7.67 3.97 4.91
N ASN A 77 -8.22 3.04 4.14
CA ASN A 77 -8.93 1.88 4.64
C ASN A 77 -8.03 0.65 4.48
N LEU A 78 -7.83 -0.11 5.56
CA LEU A 78 -6.95 -1.27 5.55
C LEU A 78 -7.49 -2.46 6.33
N VAL A 79 -6.91 -3.62 6.05
CA VAL A 79 -7.04 -4.86 6.81
C VAL A 79 -5.69 -5.12 7.47
N ALA A 80 -5.69 -5.32 8.79
CA ALA A 80 -4.48 -5.59 9.55
C ALA A 80 -4.20 -7.09 9.63
N LEU A 81 -2.94 -7.48 9.82
CA LEU A 81 -2.56 -8.85 10.16
C LEU A 81 -2.75 -9.11 11.65
N TYR A 82 -3.32 -10.27 11.98
CA TYR A 82 -3.38 -10.74 13.37
C TYR A 82 -1.97 -10.79 13.99
N GLY A 83 -1.90 -10.52 15.30
CA GLY A 83 -0.65 -10.49 16.06
C GLY A 83 0.06 -9.13 16.07
N HIS A 84 -0.46 -8.11 15.40
CA HIS A 84 0.07 -6.74 15.46
C HIS A 84 -0.87 -5.81 16.25
N PRO A 85 -0.33 -4.90 17.10
CA PRO A 85 -1.16 -3.93 17.81
C PRO A 85 -1.75 -2.91 16.82
N LEU A 86 -3.08 -2.87 16.71
CA LEU A 86 -3.79 -2.08 15.69
C LEU A 86 -3.47 -0.58 15.75
N HIS A 87 -3.41 -0.01 16.95
CA HIS A 87 -3.02 1.40 17.14
C HIS A 87 -1.59 1.65 16.65
N GLY A 88 -0.68 0.70 16.87
CA GLY A 88 0.71 0.77 16.42
C GLY A 88 0.82 0.69 14.90
N VAL A 89 0.04 -0.18 14.26
CA VAL A 89 -0.05 -0.27 12.80
C VAL A 89 -0.57 1.05 12.23
N ALA A 90 -1.69 1.57 12.74
CA ALA A 90 -2.25 2.84 12.27
C ALA A 90 -1.28 4.02 12.42
N ASN A 91 -0.54 4.10 13.54
CA ASN A 91 0.48 5.13 13.74
C ASN A 91 1.63 5.02 12.74
N GLN A 92 2.11 3.81 12.46
CA GLN A 92 3.16 3.57 11.48
C GLN A 92 2.70 3.89 10.05
N VAL A 93 1.46 3.53 9.70
CA VAL A 93 0.84 3.89 8.41
C VAL A 93 0.78 5.40 8.24
N ARG A 94 0.28 6.14 9.24
CA ARG A 94 0.30 7.62 9.19
C ARG A 94 1.70 8.14 8.95
N ALA A 95 2.67 7.73 9.76
CA ALA A 95 4.05 8.23 9.65
C ALA A 95 4.67 7.92 8.27
N ALA A 96 4.44 6.73 7.73
CA ALA A 96 4.94 6.34 6.40
C ALA A 96 4.32 7.18 5.28
N VAL A 97 3.02 7.46 5.36
CA VAL A 97 2.28 8.23 4.35
C VAL A 97 2.68 9.70 4.41
N TYR A 98 2.77 10.29 5.60
CA TYR A 98 3.29 11.66 5.79
C TYR A 98 4.63 11.83 5.08
N ARG A 99 5.61 10.97 5.40
CA ARG A 99 6.94 11.02 4.78
C ARG A 99 6.88 10.86 3.27
N ALA A 100 6.20 9.83 2.77
CA ALA A 100 6.18 9.54 1.34
C ALA A 100 5.54 10.68 0.53
N VAL A 101 4.48 11.29 1.03
CA VAL A 101 3.80 12.38 0.32
C VAL A 101 4.62 13.66 0.39
N GLU A 102 5.16 14.03 1.55
CA GLU A 102 5.99 15.23 1.68
C GLU A 102 7.31 15.12 0.88
N GLU A 103 7.98 13.98 0.92
CA GLU A 103 9.28 13.78 0.25
C GLU A 103 9.16 13.56 -1.27
N LEU A 104 8.12 12.84 -1.74
CA LEU A 104 8.01 12.46 -3.16
C LEU A 104 7.05 13.35 -3.95
N VAL A 105 5.99 13.86 -3.31
CA VAL A 105 4.97 14.68 -3.96
C VAL A 105 5.24 16.17 -3.74
N GLY A 106 5.85 16.52 -2.60
CA GLY A 106 6.17 17.91 -2.26
C GLY A 106 4.95 18.74 -1.81
N LEU A 107 3.88 18.07 -1.35
CA LEU A 107 2.69 18.72 -0.78
C LEU A 107 2.70 18.57 0.75
N GLN A 108 2.14 19.56 1.44
CA GLN A 108 1.99 19.52 2.90
C GLN A 108 0.80 18.64 3.28
N VAL A 109 1.04 17.60 4.08
CA VAL A 109 -0.03 16.72 4.54
C VAL A 109 -0.69 17.34 5.76
N ILE A 110 -1.99 17.63 5.69
CA ILE A 110 -2.72 18.20 6.83
C ILE A 110 -3.21 17.10 7.77
N GLU A 111 -3.70 16.00 7.22
CA GLU A 111 -4.21 14.87 7.97
C GLU A 111 -4.05 13.56 7.20
N VAL A 112 -3.90 12.47 7.96
CA VAL A 112 -3.97 11.11 7.43
C VAL A 112 -4.90 10.30 8.32
N ASN A 113 -6.07 9.96 7.82
CA ASN A 113 -7.06 9.16 8.53
C ASN A 113 -6.88 7.69 8.16
N VAL A 114 -6.87 6.82 9.18
CA VAL A 114 -6.68 5.37 9.00
C VAL A 114 -7.84 4.63 9.63
N GLU A 115 -8.62 3.95 8.79
CA GLU A 115 -9.69 3.05 9.17
C GLU A 115 -9.21 1.59 9.03
N ILE A 116 -9.21 0.85 10.13
CA ILE A 116 -8.93 -0.59 10.13
C ILE A 116 -10.26 -1.31 10.04
N THR A 117 -10.55 -1.82 8.84
CA THR A 117 -11.85 -2.41 8.49
C THR A 117 -11.98 -3.88 8.87
N ASP A 118 -10.86 -4.61 8.95
CA ASP A 118 -10.84 -6.04 9.32
C ASP A 118 -9.45 -6.48 9.84
N VAL A 119 -9.38 -7.68 10.43
CA VAL A 119 -8.14 -8.34 10.85
C VAL A 119 -8.03 -9.72 10.19
N TYR A 120 -7.02 -9.88 9.33
CA TYR A 120 -6.72 -11.13 8.65
C TYR A 120 -6.03 -12.13 9.59
N ILE A 121 -6.61 -13.33 9.68
CA ILE A 121 -6.07 -14.48 10.39
C ILE A 121 -5.71 -15.54 9.35
N ALA A 122 -4.44 -15.91 9.27
CA ALA A 122 -4.01 -16.95 8.35
C ALA A 122 -4.65 -18.30 8.74
N PRO A 123 -5.19 -19.07 7.78
CA PRO A 123 -5.75 -20.38 8.08
C PRO A 123 -4.65 -21.31 8.63
N PRO A 124 -5.00 -22.26 9.51
CA PRO A 124 -4.04 -23.23 10.03
C PRO A 124 -3.39 -23.98 8.86
N GLN A 125 -2.06 -23.92 8.77
CA GLN A 125 -1.32 -24.64 7.74
C GLN A 125 -1.52 -26.15 7.96
N LYS A 126 -2.12 -26.85 7.00
CA LYS A 126 -2.04 -28.33 6.99
C LYS A 126 -0.57 -28.71 6.82
N PRO A 127 -0.02 -29.63 7.65
CA PRO A 127 1.35 -30.07 7.46
C PRO A 127 1.49 -30.69 6.08
N THR A 128 2.31 -30.06 5.23
CA THR A 128 2.72 -30.64 3.95
C THR A 128 3.47 -31.93 4.26
N THR A 129 2.91 -33.07 3.85
CA THR A 129 3.59 -34.35 3.89
C THR A 129 4.82 -34.25 3.00
N ALA A 130 6.01 -34.23 3.60
CA ALA A 130 7.26 -34.28 2.88
C ALA A 130 7.26 -35.51 1.97
N LYS A 131 7.38 -35.29 0.66
CA LYS A 131 7.50 -36.34 -0.35
C LYS A 131 8.77 -37.13 -0.02
N ALA A 132 8.62 -38.39 0.41
CA ALA A 132 9.73 -39.30 0.62
C ALA A 132 10.54 -39.39 -0.67
N VAL A 133 11.80 -38.96 -0.61
CA VAL A 133 12.79 -39.24 -1.66
C VAL A 133 13.10 -40.73 -1.53
N THR A 134 12.51 -41.55 -2.41
CA THR A 134 12.95 -42.92 -2.62
C THR A 134 14.40 -42.86 -3.06
N VAL A 135 15.29 -43.32 -2.19
CA VAL A 135 16.70 -43.52 -2.50
C VAL A 135 16.75 -44.81 -3.29
N ASP A 136 16.95 -44.71 -4.61
CA ASP A 136 17.17 -45.88 -5.47
C ASP A 136 18.44 -46.59 -4.98
N LYS A 137 18.26 -47.77 -4.38
CA LYS A 137 19.36 -48.70 -4.12
C LYS A 137 19.57 -49.55 -5.37
N GLU A 138 20.54 -49.17 -6.18
CA GLU A 138 21.19 -50.10 -7.10
C GLU A 138 22.70 -49.87 -7.04
N VAL A 139 23.42 -50.86 -6.52
CA VAL A 139 24.74 -51.39 -6.91
C VAL A 139 25.26 -52.21 -5.73
N LEU A 140 24.99 -53.53 -5.73
CA LEU A 140 26.01 -54.57 -5.61
C LEU A 140 25.31 -55.95 -5.69
N GLN A 141 25.19 -56.47 -6.91
CA GLN A 141 25.40 -57.87 -7.24
C GLN A 141 25.62 -58.00 -8.74
#